data_AF-A0A3D3L3N2-F1
#
_entry.id   AF-A0A3D3L3N2-F1
#
_cell.length_a   1.000
_cell.length_b   1.000
_cell.length_c   1.000
_cell.angle_alpha   90.00
_cell.angle_beta   90.00
_cell.angle_gamma   90.00
#
_symmetry.space_group_name_H-M   'P 1'
#
loop_
_entity.id
_entity.type
_entity.pdbx_description
1 polymer ?
#
loop_
_entity_poly.entity_id
_entity_poly.type
_entity_poly.pdbx_seq_one_letter_code
_entity_poly.pdbx_strand_id
1 'polypeptide(L)'
;ARVKDAAYDFFSYMAQAKQSNVDVTIGITGMNPYRVSQFEKLSNWTNAGFSKASAENYLGAIKASLNSPNMILDLRVPKNQRYQQVVLDTEVHRFLSGEISKQEAMQRIEDGWEEVTEEMGRDGQLNAYRNTLGY
;
A
#
# COMPACT_ATOMS: atom_id res chain seq x y z
N ALA A 1 20.12 -17.01 -16.27
CA ALA A 1 20.91 -16.53 -15.12
C ALA A 1 21.29 -15.08 -15.33
N ARG A 2 22.28 -14.76 -16.17
CA ARG A 2 22.86 -13.41 -16.36
C ARG A 2 21.90 -12.22 -16.44
N VAL A 3 20.78 -12.32 -17.16
CA VAL A 3 19.78 -11.23 -17.24
C VAL A 3 19.02 -11.03 -15.93
N LYS A 4 18.68 -12.12 -15.23
CA LYS A 4 18.04 -12.07 -13.91
C LYS A 4 18.99 -11.50 -12.86
N ASP A 5 20.27 -11.90 -12.92
CA ASP A 5 21.30 -11.42 -12.00
C ASP A 5 21.54 -9.91 -12.19
N ALA A 6 21.68 -9.46 -13.43
CA ALA A 6 21.82 -8.03 -13.73
C ALA A 6 20.58 -7.21 -13.30
N ALA A 7 19.37 -7.75 -13.44
CA ALA A 7 18.16 -7.09 -12.97
C ALA A 7 18.14 -6.98 -11.43
N TYR A 8 18.51 -8.05 -10.73
CA TYR A 8 18.62 -8.04 -9.28
C TYR A 8 19.67 -7.02 -8.81
N ASP A 9 20.85 -7.01 -9.42
CA ASP A 9 21.93 -6.06 -9.09
C ASP A 9 21.48 -4.62 -9.27
N PHE A 10 20.75 -4.32 -10.35
CA PHE A 10 20.20 -2.99 -10.59
C PHE A 10 19.16 -2.59 -9.54
N PHE A 11 18.18 -3.45 -9.24
CA PHE A 11 17.17 -3.13 -8.22
C PHE A 11 17.78 -3.00 -6.83
N SER A 12 18.73 -3.87 -6.50
CA SER A 12 19.50 -3.79 -5.25
C SER A 12 20.22 -2.45 -5.16
N TYR A 13 20.92 -2.03 -6.22
CA TYR A 13 21.62 -0.75 -6.28
C TYR A 13 20.66 0.44 -6.06
N MET A 14 19.54 0.48 -6.78
CA MET A 14 18.55 1.55 -6.64
C MET A 14 17.95 1.60 -5.22
N ALA A 15 17.75 0.43 -4.60
CA ALA A 15 17.21 0.36 -3.25
C ALA A 15 18.24 0.74 -2.18
N GLN A 16 19.55 0.72 -2.43
CA GLN A 16 20.58 0.95 -1.40
C GLN A 16 20.39 2.30 -0.69
N ALA A 17 20.84 2.38 0.57
CA ALA A 17 20.62 3.56 1.43
C ALA A 17 21.06 4.88 0.79
N LYS A 18 22.17 4.87 0.03
CA LYS A 18 22.69 6.05 -0.64
C LYS A 18 21.74 6.60 -1.71
N GLN A 19 21.21 5.73 -2.57
CA GLN A 19 20.28 6.09 -3.65
C GLN A 19 18.90 6.41 -3.06
N SER A 20 18.35 5.47 -2.31
CA SER A 20 17.02 5.58 -1.73
C SER A 20 16.79 6.80 -0.84
N ASN A 21 17.81 7.26 -0.08
CA ASN A 21 17.65 8.47 0.74
C ASN A 21 17.51 9.75 -0.09
N VAL A 22 18.07 9.77 -1.32
CA VAL A 22 17.84 10.87 -2.26
C VAL A 22 16.41 10.74 -2.81
N ASP A 23 16.05 9.56 -3.30
CA ASP A 23 14.79 9.34 -4.03
C ASP A 23 13.55 9.64 -3.18
N VAL A 24 13.51 9.22 -1.91
CA VAL A 24 12.35 9.43 -1.02
C VAL A 24 12.06 10.90 -0.70
N THR A 25 12.99 11.80 -1.03
CA THR A 25 12.83 13.24 -0.80
C THR A 25 12.47 14.02 -2.05
N ILE A 26 12.40 13.34 -3.20
CA ILE A 26 12.09 13.95 -4.50
C ILE A 26 10.66 13.56 -4.89
N GLY A 27 9.73 14.51 -4.87
CA GLY A 27 8.30 14.22 -5.07
C GLY A 27 7.95 13.46 -6.36
N ILE A 28 8.67 13.68 -7.47
CA ILE A 28 8.42 12.98 -8.75
C ILE A 28 8.77 11.48 -8.72
N THR A 29 9.55 11.01 -7.74
CA THR A 29 9.84 9.58 -7.62
C THR A 29 8.64 8.78 -7.11
N GLY A 30 7.70 9.43 -6.42
CA GLY A 30 6.56 8.78 -5.77
C GLY A 30 6.94 7.87 -4.59
N MET A 31 8.20 7.90 -4.13
CA MET A 31 8.69 7.02 -3.07
C MET A 31 8.41 7.62 -1.70
N ASN A 32 7.56 6.96 -0.91
CA ASN A 32 7.41 7.22 0.52
C ASN A 32 8.62 6.65 1.31
N PRO A 33 8.86 7.05 2.57
CA PRO A 33 9.85 6.37 3.41
C PRO A 33 9.48 4.91 3.64
N TYR A 34 10.46 4.02 3.43
CA TYR A 34 10.31 2.56 3.55
C TYR A 34 11.45 1.89 4.33
N ARG A 35 12.47 2.64 4.75
CA ARG A 35 13.56 2.17 5.63
C ARG A 35 13.42 2.79 7.01
N VAL A 36 13.68 2.01 8.06
CA VAL A 36 13.68 2.50 9.46
C VAL A 36 14.50 3.79 9.61
N SER A 37 15.71 3.82 9.04
CA SER A 37 16.61 4.98 9.10
C SER A 37 16.06 6.27 8.47
N GLN A 38 15.11 6.16 7.53
CA GLN A 38 14.48 7.33 6.89
C GLN A 38 13.51 8.03 7.84
N PHE A 39 12.96 7.30 8.84
CA PHE A 39 12.10 7.87 9.87
C PHE A 39 12.88 8.48 11.03
N GLU A 40 14.17 8.14 11.19
CA GLU A 40 15.01 8.59 12.30
C GLU A 40 15.84 9.84 11.96
N LYS A 41 16.22 9.99 10.68
CA LYS A 41 17.07 11.09 10.21
C LYS A 41 16.26 12.23 9.60
N LEU A 42 15.69 13.07 10.47
CA LEU A 42 14.90 14.23 10.04
C LEU A 42 15.67 15.18 9.11
N SER A 43 16.99 15.27 9.27
CA SER A 43 17.86 16.12 8.46
C SER A 43 17.78 15.82 6.96
N ASN A 44 17.53 14.57 6.56
CA ASN A 44 17.37 14.22 5.15
C ASN A 44 16.20 15.00 4.52
N TRP A 45 15.10 15.13 5.25
CA TRP A 45 13.87 15.78 4.82
C TRP A 45 13.97 17.30 4.90
N THR A 46 14.55 17.83 5.97
CA THR A 46 14.72 19.29 6.10
C THR A 46 15.70 19.85 5.07
N ASN A 47 16.75 19.10 4.73
CA ASN A 47 17.67 19.49 3.65
C ASN A 47 17.01 19.46 2.27
N ALA A 48 15.97 18.64 2.10
CA ALA A 48 15.15 18.60 0.89
C ALA A 48 14.04 19.66 0.86
N GLY A 49 13.99 20.58 1.84
CA GLY A 49 13.07 21.71 1.85
C GLY A 49 11.83 21.53 2.71
N PHE A 50 11.68 20.40 3.42
CA PHE A 50 10.59 20.28 4.39
C PHE A 50 10.85 21.21 5.58
N SER A 51 9.79 21.85 6.09
CA SER A 51 9.87 22.41 7.44
C SER A 51 10.04 21.27 8.46
N LYS A 52 10.69 21.56 9.59
CA LYS A 52 10.84 20.57 10.68
C LYS A 52 9.48 20.00 11.09
N ALA A 53 8.48 20.86 11.30
CA ALA A 53 7.14 20.46 11.70
C ALA A 53 6.45 19.58 10.64
N SER A 54 6.59 19.92 9.35
CA SER A 54 6.04 19.12 8.25
C SER A 54 6.69 17.74 8.17
N ALA A 55 8.02 17.67 8.33
CA ALA A 55 8.74 16.41 8.31
C ALA A 55 8.38 15.52 9.51
N GLU A 56 8.28 16.09 10.72
CA GLU A 56 7.83 15.35 11.92
C GLU A 56 6.40 14.83 11.77
N ASN A 57 5.49 15.65 11.23
CA ASN A 57 4.11 15.24 10.99
C ASN A 57 4.02 14.10 9.95
N TYR A 58 4.65 14.28 8.79
CA TYR A 58 4.60 13.32 7.69
C TYR A 58 5.22 11.96 8.07
N LEU A 59 6.44 11.97 8.62
CA LEU A 59 7.12 10.74 9.04
C LEU A 59 6.44 10.09 10.24
N GLY A 60 5.94 10.90 11.18
CA GLY A 60 5.20 10.44 12.34
C GLY A 60 3.92 9.71 11.93
N ALA A 61 3.14 10.26 11.00
CA ALA A 61 1.90 9.67 10.51
C ALA A 61 2.15 8.31 9.84
N ILE A 62 3.13 8.22 8.94
CA ILE A 62 3.49 6.96 8.28
C ILE A 62 4.00 5.95 9.30
N LYS A 63 4.90 6.35 10.20
CA LYS A 63 5.43 5.45 11.24
C LYS A 63 4.31 4.93 12.15
N ALA A 64 3.36 5.77 12.54
CA ALA A 64 2.22 5.36 13.34
C ALA A 64 1.32 4.36 12.59
N SER A 65 1.06 4.60 11.30
CA SER A 65 0.28 3.69 10.45
C SER A 65 0.94 2.32 10.32
N LEU A 66 2.25 2.27 10.04
CA LEU A 66 3.01 1.02 9.89
C LEU A 66 3.15 0.23 11.20
N ASN A 67 3.10 0.91 12.36
CA ASN A 67 3.18 0.26 13.67
C ASN A 67 1.81 0.01 14.31
N SER A 68 0.71 0.28 13.60
CA SER A 68 -0.64 0.05 14.11
C SER A 68 -0.88 -1.45 14.34
N PRO A 69 -1.50 -1.87 15.46
CA PRO A 69 -1.93 -3.26 15.63
C PRO A 69 -3.00 -3.67 14.60
N ASN A 70 -3.64 -2.70 13.95
CA ASN A 70 -4.63 -2.89 12.89
C ASN A 70 -4.06 -2.47 11.52
N MET A 71 -2.76 -2.68 11.27
CA MET A 71 -2.16 -2.38 9.96
C MET A 71 -2.89 -3.16 8.85
N ILE A 72 -3.41 -2.44 7.86
CA ILE A 72 -4.05 -3.01 6.67
C ILE A 72 -3.05 -2.90 5.52
N LEU A 73 -2.57 -4.04 5.04
CA LEU A 73 -1.76 -4.12 3.83
C LEU A 73 -2.68 -4.23 2.61
N ASP A 74 -2.16 -3.87 1.43
CA ASP A 74 -2.90 -4.05 0.18
C ASP A 74 -3.39 -5.48 0.03
N LEU A 75 -4.62 -5.65 -0.44
CA LEU A 75 -5.19 -6.96 -0.74
C LEU A 75 -4.48 -7.55 -1.98
N ARG A 76 -3.56 -8.48 -1.77
CA ARG A 76 -2.76 -9.10 -2.86
C ARG A 76 -3.28 -10.48 -3.22
N VAL A 77 -4.45 -10.50 -3.85
CA VAL A 77 -5.10 -11.73 -4.34
C VAL A 77 -5.48 -11.62 -5.82
N PRO A 78 -5.58 -12.74 -6.55
CA PRO A 78 -6.21 -12.77 -7.86
C PRO A 78 -7.53 -11.98 -7.90
N LYS A 79 -7.75 -11.22 -8.98
CA LYS A 79 -8.92 -10.34 -9.17
C LYS A 79 -9.03 -9.18 -8.15
N ASN A 80 -7.97 -8.79 -7.43
CA ASN A 80 -8.00 -7.62 -6.53
C ASN A 80 -8.62 -6.36 -7.15
N GLN A 81 -8.39 -6.11 -8.44
CA GLN A 81 -9.03 -5.01 -9.16
C GLN A 81 -10.57 -5.06 -9.08
N ARG A 82 -11.19 -6.24 -9.18
CA ARG A 82 -12.64 -6.39 -9.07
C ARG A 82 -13.13 -6.14 -7.64
N TYR A 83 -12.40 -6.61 -6.62
CA TYR A 83 -12.73 -6.30 -5.23
C TYR A 83 -12.72 -4.79 -4.97
N GLN A 84 -11.62 -4.12 -5.30
CA GLN A 84 -11.37 -2.73 -4.91
C GLN A 84 -11.98 -1.74 -5.90
N GLN A 85 -11.60 -1.81 -7.17
CA GLN A 85 -11.93 -0.77 -8.17
C GLN A 85 -13.29 -0.96 -8.85
N VAL A 86 -13.93 -2.13 -8.66
CA VAL A 86 -15.26 -2.39 -9.22
C VAL A 86 -16.29 -2.46 -8.11
N VAL A 87 -16.21 -3.44 -7.21
CA VAL A 87 -17.22 -3.64 -6.16
C VAL A 87 -17.19 -2.51 -5.13
N LEU A 88 -16.04 -2.30 -4.47
CA LEU A 88 -15.92 -1.30 -3.41
C LEU A 88 -16.15 0.12 -3.95
N ASP A 89 -15.43 0.53 -4.99
CA ASP A 89 -15.54 1.89 -5.54
C ASP A 89 -16.97 2.21 -6.02
N THR A 90 -17.66 1.26 -6.66
CA THR A 90 -19.04 1.47 -7.13
C THR A 90 -19.99 1.73 -5.95
N GLU A 91 -20.00 0.85 -4.96
CA GLU A 91 -20.96 0.96 -3.86
C GLU A 91 -20.62 2.11 -2.90
N VAL A 92 -19.34 2.42 -2.71
CA VAL A 92 -18.92 3.64 -1.99
C VAL A 92 -19.39 4.89 -2.73
N HIS A 93 -19.26 4.94 -4.06
CA HIS A 93 -19.74 6.07 -4.84
C HIS A 93 -21.25 6.28 -4.69
N ARG A 94 -22.04 5.20 -4.77
CA ARG A 94 -23.51 5.24 -4.61
C ARG A 94 -23.94 5.64 -3.20
N PHE A 95 -23.19 5.23 -2.19
CA PHE A 95 -23.40 5.70 -0.82
C PHE A 95 -23.12 7.20 -0.69
N LEU A 96 -21.97 7.66 -1.21
CA LEU A 96 -21.57 9.07 -1.14
C LEU A 96 -22.50 10.00 -1.95
N SER A 97 -23.13 9.50 -3.01
CA SER A 97 -24.15 10.24 -3.77
C SER A 97 -25.53 10.25 -3.09
N GLY A 98 -25.73 9.46 -2.04
CA GLY A 98 -27.01 9.32 -1.32
C GLY A 98 -28.02 8.40 -2.01
N GLU A 99 -27.61 7.62 -3.01
CA GLU A 99 -28.48 6.67 -3.71
C GLU A 99 -28.88 5.49 -2.81
N ILE A 100 -27.93 5.03 -1.97
CA ILE A 100 -28.13 3.89 -1.06
C ILE A 100 -27.74 4.24 0.37
N SER A 101 -28.32 3.52 1.33
CA SER A 101 -27.95 3.68 2.75
C SER A 101 -26.55 3.12 3.05
N LYS A 102 -25.94 3.54 4.16
CA LYS A 102 -24.67 2.97 4.62
C LYS A 102 -24.74 1.45 4.80
N GLN A 103 -25.82 0.96 5.42
CA GLN A 103 -26.04 -0.47 5.66
C GLN A 103 -26.14 -1.24 4.34
N GLU A 104 -26.86 -0.68 3.38
CA GLU A 104 -27.00 -1.28 2.05
C GLU A 104 -25.67 -1.31 1.29
N ALA A 105 -24.88 -0.23 1.35
CA ALA A 105 -23.54 -0.21 0.76
C ALA A 105 -22.63 -1.28 1.37
N MET A 106 -22.62 -1.41 2.70
CA MET A 106 -21.82 -2.43 3.38
C MET A 106 -22.23 -3.84 2.95
N GLN A 107 -23.52 -4.14 2.91
CA GLN A 107 -24.02 -5.45 2.50
C GLN A 107 -23.63 -5.77 1.05
N ARG A 108 -23.79 -4.82 0.13
CA ARG A 108 -23.48 -5.03 -1.29
C ARG A 108 -21.98 -5.20 -1.55
N ILE A 109 -21.14 -4.51 -0.79
CA ILE A 109 -19.69 -4.69 -0.84
C ILE A 109 -19.34 -6.10 -0.37
N GLU A 110 -19.90 -6.54 0.77
CA GLU A 110 -19.70 -7.89 1.30
C GLU A 110 -20.14 -8.96 0.30
N ASP A 111 -21.38 -8.89 -0.18
CA ASP A 111 -21.94 -9.84 -1.15
C ASP A 111 -21.09 -9.90 -2.43
N GLY A 112 -20.68 -8.73 -2.96
CA GLY A 112 -19.86 -8.66 -4.16
C GLY A 112 -18.45 -9.21 -3.94
N TRP A 113 -17.86 -9.03 -2.77
CA TRP A 113 -16.56 -9.62 -2.44
C TRP A 113 -16.66 -11.14 -2.24
N GLU A 114 -17.74 -11.62 -1.63
CA GLU A 114 -18.03 -13.04 -1.49
C GLU A 114 -18.21 -13.69 -2.86
N GLU A 115 -18.94 -13.06 -3.79
CA GLU A 115 -19.07 -13.54 -5.17
C GLU A 115 -17.71 -13.73 -5.86
N VAL A 116 -16.82 -12.74 -5.78
CA VAL A 116 -15.47 -12.84 -6.37
C VAL A 116 -14.66 -13.94 -5.67
N THR A 117 -14.81 -14.10 -4.37
CA THR A 117 -14.08 -15.10 -3.58
C THR A 117 -14.50 -16.51 -3.93
N GLU A 118 -15.81 -16.73 -4.10
CA GLU A 118 -16.35 -18.02 -4.51
C GLU A 118 -16.02 -18.36 -5.97
N GLU A 119 -16.06 -17.38 -6.89
CA GLU A 119 -15.62 -17.58 -8.28
C GLU A 119 -14.15 -18.04 -8.35
N MET A 120 -13.28 -17.43 -7.55
CA MET A 120 -11.84 -17.71 -7.54
C MET A 120 -11.47 -18.92 -6.67
N GLY A 121 -12.39 -19.39 -5.83
CA GLY A 121 -12.15 -20.39 -4.79
C GLY A 121 -11.52 -19.79 -3.54
N ARG A 122 -12.22 -19.90 -2.41
CA ARG A 122 -11.82 -19.31 -1.12
C ARG A 122 -10.46 -19.75 -0.62
N ASP A 123 -10.18 -21.06 -0.66
CA ASP A 123 -8.89 -21.60 -0.22
C ASP A 123 -7.74 -21.10 -1.11
N GLY A 124 -8.00 -20.94 -2.41
CA GLY A 124 -7.04 -20.38 -3.36
C GLY A 124 -6.71 -18.92 -3.04
N GLN A 125 -7.74 -18.10 -2.78
CA GLN A 125 -7.55 -16.70 -2.38
C GLN A 125 -6.81 -16.58 -1.05
N LEU A 126 -7.18 -17.39 -0.06
CA LEU A 126 -6.53 -17.40 1.26
C LEU A 126 -5.05 -17.80 1.14
N ASN A 127 -4.75 -18.84 0.36
CA ASN A 127 -3.38 -19.27 0.12
C ASN A 127 -2.58 -18.19 -0.63
N ALA A 128 -3.15 -17.59 -1.67
CA ALA A 128 -2.50 -16.51 -2.41
C ALA A 128 -2.15 -15.34 -1.48
N TYR A 129 -3.09 -14.91 -0.64
CA TYR A 129 -2.86 -13.84 0.32
C TYR A 129 -1.74 -14.16 1.31
N ARG A 130 -1.77 -15.34 1.93
CA ARG A 130 -0.76 -15.81 2.90
C ARG A 130 0.65 -15.85 2.32
N ASN A 131 0.80 -16.37 1.11
CA ASN A 131 2.09 -16.39 0.42
C ASN A 131 2.67 -14.98 0.22
N THR A 132 1.83 -13.95 0.05
CA THR A 132 2.31 -12.56 -0.09
C THR A 132 2.86 -11.96 1.19
N LEU A 133 2.52 -12.56 2.34
CA LEU A 133 3.01 -12.19 3.66
C LEU A 133 4.20 -13.03 4.10
N GLY A 134 4.60 -14.05 3.31
CA GLY A 134 5.68 -14.98 3.63
C GLY A 134 5.29 -16.14 4.54
N TYR A 135 3.99 -16.49 4.60
CA TYR A 135 3.48 -17.71 5.24
C TYR A 135 3.37 -18.88 4.27
#